data_AF-A0A353B9N6-F1
#
_entry.id   AF-A0A353B9N6-F1
#
_cell.length_a   1.000
_cell.length_b   1.000
_cell.length_c   1.000
_cell.angle_alpha   90.00
_cell.angle_beta   90.00
_cell.angle_gamma   90.00
#
_symmetry.space_group_name_H-M   'P 1'
#
loop_
_entity.id
_entity.type
_entity.pdbx_description
1 polymer ?
#
loop_
_entity_poly.entity_id
_entity_poly.type
_entity_poly.pdbx_seq_one_letter_code
_entity_poly.pdbx_strand_id
1 'polypeptide(L)'
;MEEFRVLLQKEQLVFSAAHFITFAGNICERLHGHNYGVKAEVVGPLDENEYVVDFIAFRDALAEVVAQLDHRMLLPTKHKMIHVEASDDEVVTTFTCEGQATKRWVFPTEDCILLPIVNTTAERLAWWIGHQVREKLSNEGRGRIRSLEVFVDENHGQWGSCKLPWA
;
A
#
# COMPACT_ATOMS: atom_id res chain seq x y z
N MET A 1 4.35 27.62 -16.95
CA MET A 1 5.30 26.52 -17.15
C MET A 1 4.48 25.25 -17.27
N GLU A 2 4.78 24.40 -18.25
CA GLU A 2 4.01 23.18 -18.50
C GLU A 2 4.32 22.12 -17.44
N GLU A 3 3.36 21.22 -17.18
CA GLU A 3 3.51 20.09 -16.27
C GLU A 3 3.01 18.83 -16.98
N PHE A 4 3.92 17.87 -17.15
CA PHE A 4 3.61 16.59 -17.77
C PHE A 4 3.42 15.53 -16.70
N ARG A 5 2.55 14.56 -17.00
CA ARG A 5 2.20 13.48 -16.09
C ARG A 5 1.93 12.18 -16.84
N VAL A 6 2.16 11.08 -16.14
CA VAL A 6 1.80 9.73 -16.57
C VAL A 6 0.90 9.12 -15.50
N LEU A 7 -0.32 8.76 -15.87
CA LEU A 7 -1.27 8.05 -15.02
C LEU A 7 -1.39 6.60 -15.48
N LEU A 8 -1.18 5.67 -14.55
CA LEU A 8 -1.43 4.25 -14.75
C LEU A 8 -2.65 3.81 -13.97
N GLN A 9 -3.66 3.35 -14.69
CA GLN A 9 -4.84 2.67 -14.17
C GLN A 9 -5.18 1.52 -15.12
N LYS A 10 -5.11 0.29 -14.63
CA LYS A 10 -5.38 -0.92 -15.42
C LYS A 10 -6.15 -1.92 -14.57
N GLU A 11 -6.97 -2.73 -15.23
CA GLU A 11 -7.78 -3.79 -14.58
C GLU A 11 -6.94 -4.78 -13.80
N GLN A 12 -5.70 -5.03 -14.22
CA GLN A 12 -4.74 -5.91 -13.55
C GLN A 12 -4.11 -5.32 -12.28
N LEU A 13 -4.27 -4.01 -12.02
CA LEU A 13 -3.71 -3.35 -10.83
C LEU A 13 -4.71 -3.45 -9.69
N VAL A 14 -5.00 -4.69 -9.30
CA VAL A 14 -5.94 -5.05 -8.23
C VAL A 14 -5.30 -6.10 -7.34
N PHE A 15 -5.74 -6.16 -6.09
CA PHE A 15 -5.38 -7.24 -5.16
C PHE A 15 -6.53 -7.52 -4.21
N SER A 16 -6.74 -8.78 -3.86
CA SER A 16 -7.75 -9.22 -2.89
C SER A 16 -7.07 -9.53 -1.56
N ALA A 17 -7.43 -8.83 -0.50
CA ALA A 17 -6.79 -9.02 0.80
C ALA A 17 -7.76 -8.86 1.98
N ALA A 18 -7.43 -9.56 3.06
CA ALA A 18 -8.11 -9.44 4.34
C ALA A 18 -7.38 -8.42 5.24
N HIS A 19 -8.13 -7.63 6.00
CA HIS A 19 -7.57 -6.66 6.93
C HIS A 19 -8.54 -6.34 8.08
N PHE A 20 -8.07 -5.54 9.02
CA PHE A 20 -8.88 -4.79 9.97
C PHE A 20 -8.10 -3.56 10.42
N ILE A 21 -8.81 -2.46 10.65
CA ILE A 21 -8.25 -1.21 11.13
C ILE A 21 -8.69 -0.91 12.56
N THR A 22 -7.99 0.06 13.17
CA THR A 22 -8.57 0.81 14.29
C THR A 22 -9.00 2.21 13.86
N PHE A 23 -10.06 2.71 14.47
CA PHE A 23 -10.57 4.06 14.28
C PHE A 23 -11.14 4.62 15.58
N ALA A 24 -11.50 5.91 15.58
CA ALA A 24 -12.00 6.62 16.76
C ALA A 24 -11.12 6.47 18.03
N GLY A 25 -9.82 6.29 17.84
CA GLY A 25 -8.82 6.19 18.90
C GLY A 25 -8.73 4.83 19.61
N ASN A 26 -9.82 4.04 19.66
CA ASN A 26 -9.85 2.79 20.42
C ASN A 26 -10.81 1.70 19.88
N ILE A 27 -11.41 1.92 18.70
CA ILE A 27 -12.32 0.94 18.12
C ILE A 27 -11.53 0.10 17.13
N CYS A 28 -11.39 -1.19 17.41
CA CYS A 28 -10.93 -2.17 16.42
C CYS A 28 -12.15 -2.76 15.72
N GLU A 29 -12.21 -2.66 14.40
CA GLU A 29 -13.32 -3.21 13.63
C GLU A 29 -13.29 -4.75 13.58
N ARG A 30 -14.20 -5.33 12.79
CA ARG A 30 -14.22 -6.78 12.54
C ARG A 30 -13.34 -7.11 11.35
N LEU A 31 -12.68 -8.27 11.41
CA LEU A 31 -11.95 -8.83 10.28
C LEU A 31 -12.90 -8.95 9.07
N HIS A 32 -12.43 -8.47 7.92
CA HIS A 32 -13.09 -8.58 6.64
C HIS A 32 -12.04 -8.44 5.53
N GLY A 33 -12.45 -8.16 4.29
CA GLY A 33 -11.53 -7.95 3.19
C GLY A 33 -12.16 -7.24 2.00
N HIS A 34 -11.31 -6.88 1.05
CA HIS A 34 -11.68 -6.10 -0.13
C HIS A 34 -10.98 -6.61 -1.39
N ASN A 35 -11.57 -6.28 -2.53
CA ASN A 35 -10.89 -6.27 -3.81
C ASN A 35 -10.39 -4.85 -4.05
N TYR A 36 -9.14 -4.58 -3.70
CA TYR A 36 -8.56 -3.26 -3.79
C TYR A 36 -8.22 -2.91 -5.24
N GLY A 37 -8.49 -1.68 -5.64
CA GLY A 37 -8.02 -1.12 -6.91
C GLY A 37 -6.82 -0.20 -6.69
N VAL A 38 -5.82 -0.27 -7.56
CA VAL A 38 -4.62 0.59 -7.47
C VAL A 38 -4.43 1.38 -8.77
N LYS A 39 -4.15 2.66 -8.62
CA LYS A 39 -3.65 3.52 -9.70
C LYS A 39 -2.53 4.39 -9.19
N ALA A 40 -1.65 4.84 -10.07
CA ALA A 40 -0.55 5.70 -9.69
C ALA A 40 -0.23 6.73 -10.77
N GLU A 41 0.19 7.91 -10.34
CA GLU A 41 0.56 9.05 -11.19
C GLU A 41 2.01 9.44 -10.91
N VAL A 42 2.79 9.64 -11.98
CA VAL A 42 4.12 10.23 -11.93
C VAL A 42 4.09 11.58 -12.63
N VAL A 43 4.68 12.60 -12.00
CA VAL A 43 4.77 13.97 -12.52
C VAL A 43 6.25 14.35 -12.69
N GLY A 44 6.60 14.97 -13.81
CA GLY A 44 7.96 15.37 -14.13
C GLY A 44 8.06 16.15 -15.46
N PRO A 45 9.25 16.65 -15.82
CA PRO A 45 9.51 17.15 -17.16
C PRO A 45 9.59 15.98 -18.16
N LEU A 46 9.50 16.30 -19.46
CA LEU A 46 9.86 15.35 -20.51
C LEU A 46 11.38 15.21 -20.59
N ASP A 47 11.85 14.01 -20.91
CA ASP A 47 13.26 13.74 -21.17
C ASP A 47 13.63 13.83 -22.66
N GLU A 48 14.85 13.41 -23.03
CA GLU A 48 15.31 13.37 -24.42
C GLU A 48 14.47 12.48 -25.36
N ASN A 49 13.65 11.59 -24.80
CA ASN A 49 12.73 10.72 -25.52
C ASN A 49 11.29 11.25 -25.51
N GLU A 50 11.06 12.47 -24.99
CA GLU A 50 9.76 13.13 -24.89
C GLU A 50 8.74 12.39 -24.00
N TYR A 51 9.20 11.71 -22.93
CA TYR A 51 8.31 11.13 -21.91
C TYR A 51 8.69 11.54 -20.47
N VAL A 52 7.77 11.36 -19.52
CA VAL A 52 8.02 11.64 -18.08
C VAL A 52 8.75 10.49 -17.38
N VAL A 53 8.38 9.26 -17.75
CA VAL A 53 8.89 8.00 -17.21
C VAL A 53 8.65 6.91 -18.25
N ASP A 54 9.50 5.89 -18.31
CA ASP A 54 9.22 4.71 -19.11
C ASP A 54 7.95 4.03 -18.57
N PHE A 55 6.92 3.95 -19.42
CA PHE A 55 5.63 3.36 -19.09
C PHE A 55 5.72 1.87 -18.71
N ILE A 56 6.61 1.12 -19.35
CA ILE A 56 6.79 -0.31 -19.12
C ILE A 56 7.40 -0.51 -17.74
N ALA A 57 8.49 0.22 -17.44
CA ALA A 57 9.13 0.11 -16.13
C ALA A 57 8.23 0.56 -14.99
N PHE A 58 7.49 1.67 -15.16
CA PHE A 58 6.54 2.13 -14.14
C PHE A 58 5.40 1.11 -13.92
N ARG A 59 4.86 0.56 -15.01
CA ARG A 59 3.82 -0.48 -14.93
C ARG A 59 4.32 -1.72 -14.22
N ASP A 60 5.50 -2.22 -14.59
CA ASP A 60 6.02 -3.47 -14.05
C ASP A 60 6.41 -3.32 -12.57
N ALA A 61 7.01 -2.19 -12.20
CA ALA A 61 7.29 -1.86 -10.80
C ALA A 61 6.00 -1.80 -9.95
N LEU A 62 4.95 -1.14 -10.46
CA LEU A 62 3.67 -1.06 -9.74
C LEU A 62 2.98 -2.42 -9.64
N ALA A 63 2.93 -3.19 -10.74
CA ALA A 63 2.30 -4.51 -10.77
C ALA A 63 2.99 -5.49 -9.82
N GLU A 64 4.33 -5.48 -9.76
CA GLU A 64 5.10 -6.35 -8.86
C GLU A 64 4.83 -6.04 -7.38
N VAL A 65 4.67 -4.77 -7.03
CA VAL A 65 4.32 -4.37 -5.64
C VAL A 65 2.89 -4.76 -5.30
N VAL A 66 1.94 -4.53 -6.22
CA VAL A 66 0.53 -4.90 -6.03
C VAL A 66 0.37 -6.41 -5.86
N ALA A 67 1.08 -7.21 -6.65
CA ALA A 67 1.02 -8.68 -6.57
C ALA A 67 1.48 -9.25 -5.22
N GLN A 68 2.35 -8.54 -4.47
CA GLN A 68 2.77 -8.97 -3.13
C GLN A 68 1.66 -8.88 -2.08
N LEU A 69 0.65 -8.04 -2.32
CA LEU A 69 -0.48 -7.83 -1.41
C LEU A 69 -1.63 -8.80 -1.70
N ASP A 70 -1.62 -9.48 -2.84
CA ASP A 70 -2.73 -10.31 -3.30
C ASP A 70 -2.83 -11.63 -2.54
N HIS A 71 -4.05 -12.00 -2.17
CA HIS A 71 -4.38 -13.17 -1.35
C HIS A 71 -3.58 -13.21 -0.03
N ARG A 72 -3.55 -12.08 0.68
CA ARG A 72 -2.87 -11.93 1.98
C ARG A 72 -3.76 -11.37 3.07
N MET A 73 -3.39 -11.65 4.32
CA MET A 73 -3.82 -10.96 5.52
C MET A 73 -2.84 -9.81 5.81
N LEU A 74 -3.32 -8.57 5.70
CA LEU A 74 -2.51 -7.36 5.89
C LEU A 74 -2.39 -7.04 7.39
N LEU A 75 -1.16 -7.01 7.92
CA LEU A 75 -0.93 -6.79 9.35
C LEU A 75 -0.01 -5.58 9.62
N PRO A 76 -0.45 -4.57 10.40
CA PRO A 76 0.34 -3.37 10.67
C PRO A 76 1.33 -3.59 11.83
N THR A 77 2.63 -3.62 11.56
CA THR A 77 3.66 -3.91 12.58
C THR A 77 4.06 -2.70 13.43
N LYS A 78 3.62 -1.48 13.09
CA LYS A 78 3.93 -0.26 13.85
C LYS A 78 2.73 0.32 14.61
N HIS A 79 1.63 -0.42 14.70
CA HIS A 79 0.45 0.03 15.42
C HIS A 79 0.69 0.03 16.94
N LYS A 80 0.09 0.98 17.67
CA LYS A 80 0.27 1.10 19.13
C LYS A 80 -0.48 0.04 19.94
N MET A 81 -1.72 -0.23 19.55
CA MET A 81 -2.63 -1.18 20.22
C MET A 81 -2.75 -2.55 19.53
N ILE A 82 -2.18 -2.70 18.33
CA ILE A 82 -2.16 -3.98 17.61
C ILE A 82 -0.72 -4.46 17.67
N HIS A 83 -0.53 -5.66 18.21
CA HIS A 83 0.78 -6.30 18.30
C HIS A 83 0.80 -7.52 17.40
N VAL A 84 1.87 -7.64 16.61
CA VAL A 84 2.04 -8.69 15.62
C VAL A 84 3.33 -9.42 15.95
N GLU A 85 3.22 -10.71 16.27
CA GLU A 85 4.33 -11.60 16.59
C GLU A 85 4.35 -12.71 15.54
N ALA A 86 5.44 -12.79 14.78
CA ALA A 86 5.60 -13.77 13.72
C ALA A 86 6.60 -14.85 14.15
N SER A 87 6.28 -16.08 13.79
CA SER A 87 7.13 -17.26 13.89
C SER A 87 7.24 -17.94 12.52
N ASP A 88 7.93 -19.08 12.45
CA ASP A 88 8.07 -19.81 11.19
C ASP A 88 6.72 -20.32 10.66
N ASP A 89 5.82 -20.77 11.55
CA ASP A 89 4.56 -21.41 11.17
C ASP A 89 3.35 -20.47 11.26
N GLU A 90 3.34 -19.57 12.24
CA GLU A 90 2.18 -18.70 12.51
C GLU A 90 2.54 -17.25 12.82
N VAL A 91 1.59 -16.37 12.51
CA VAL A 91 1.56 -14.97 12.95
C VAL A 91 0.41 -14.78 13.94
N VAL A 92 0.77 -14.46 15.18
CA VAL A 92 -0.19 -14.11 16.23
C VAL A 92 -0.37 -12.61 16.25
N THR A 93 -1.62 -12.16 16.08
CA THR A 93 -1.98 -10.74 16.16
C THR A 93 -2.94 -10.51 17.32
N THR A 94 -2.65 -9.52 18.16
CA THR A 94 -3.53 -9.14 19.27
C THR A 94 -3.91 -7.67 19.19
N PHE A 95 -5.14 -7.36 19.61
CA PHE A 95 -5.58 -5.98 19.85
C PHE A 95 -5.92 -5.82 21.34
N THR A 96 -5.26 -4.88 22.00
CA THR A 96 -5.42 -4.62 23.44
C THR A 96 -5.76 -3.15 23.67
N CYS A 97 -6.88 -2.90 24.36
CA CYS A 97 -7.32 -1.57 24.75
C CYS A 97 -7.90 -1.62 26.17
N GLU A 98 -7.63 -0.61 26.97
CA GLU A 98 -8.19 -0.48 28.31
C GLU A 98 -9.73 -0.50 28.27
N GLY A 99 -10.35 -1.26 29.18
CA GLY A 99 -11.80 -1.40 29.26
C GLY A 99 -12.44 -2.29 28.18
N GLN A 100 -11.65 -2.97 27.35
CA GLN A 100 -12.13 -3.90 26.33
C GLN A 100 -11.47 -5.28 26.47
N ALA A 101 -12.20 -6.33 26.07
CA ALA A 101 -11.62 -7.66 25.98
C ALA A 101 -10.57 -7.70 24.86
N THR A 102 -9.40 -8.27 25.15
CA THR A 102 -8.35 -8.49 24.15
C THR A 102 -8.87 -9.36 23.01
N LYS A 103 -8.68 -8.90 21.77
CA LYS A 103 -8.91 -9.74 20.59
C LYS A 103 -7.61 -10.43 20.20
N ARG A 104 -7.70 -11.67 19.72
CA ARG A 104 -6.56 -12.48 19.27
C ARG A 104 -6.91 -13.19 17.97
N TRP A 105 -6.01 -13.12 17.00
CA TRP A 105 -6.04 -13.85 15.75
C TRP A 105 -4.73 -14.61 15.55
N VAL A 106 -4.82 -15.74 14.86
CA VAL A 106 -3.67 -16.56 14.47
C VAL A 106 -3.86 -16.94 13.01
N PHE A 107 -2.84 -16.69 12.21
CA PHE A 107 -2.83 -16.98 10.78
C PHE A 107 -1.55 -17.75 10.43
N PRO A 108 -1.56 -18.62 9.41
CA PRO A 108 -0.33 -19.17 8.85
C PRO A 108 0.60 -18.06 8.37
N THR A 109 1.92 -18.20 8.57
CA THR A 109 2.88 -17.16 8.15
C THR A 109 2.84 -16.88 6.65
N GLU A 110 2.60 -17.90 5.82
CA GLU A 110 2.52 -17.76 4.36
C GLU A 110 1.32 -16.94 3.86
N ASP A 111 0.26 -16.85 4.67
CA ASP A 111 -0.96 -16.09 4.35
C ASP A 111 -0.83 -14.61 4.74
N CYS A 112 0.19 -14.22 5.49
CA CYS A 112 0.35 -12.87 6.01
C CYS A 112 1.31 -12.02 5.19
N ILE A 113 1.06 -10.71 5.19
CA ILE A 113 2.08 -9.71 4.85
C ILE A 113 2.21 -8.71 6.00
N LEU A 114 3.44 -8.56 6.48
CA LEU A 114 3.78 -7.71 7.61
C LEU A 114 4.19 -6.33 7.11
N LEU A 115 3.29 -5.37 7.26
CA LEU A 115 3.47 -4.03 6.70
C LEU A 115 4.03 -3.08 7.78
N PRO A 116 5.15 -2.37 7.51
CA PRO A 116 5.76 -1.42 8.45
C PRO A 116 5.00 -0.09 8.54
N ILE A 117 3.67 -0.19 8.66
CA ILE A 117 2.70 0.91 8.77
C ILE A 117 1.96 0.83 10.10
N VAL A 118 1.36 1.95 10.47
CA VAL A 118 0.65 2.11 11.74
C VAL A 118 -0.81 1.66 11.69
N ASN A 119 -1.38 1.48 10.49
CA ASN A 119 -2.75 1.04 10.25
C ASN A 119 -2.89 0.62 8.79
N THR A 120 -3.79 -0.30 8.45
CA THR A 120 -4.02 -0.82 7.08
C THR A 120 -5.15 -0.07 6.35
N THR A 121 -5.24 1.25 6.56
CA THR A 121 -6.19 2.11 5.83
C THR A 121 -5.71 2.32 4.38
N ALA A 122 -6.63 2.64 3.47
CA ALA A 122 -6.32 2.92 2.07
C ALA A 122 -5.17 3.94 1.88
N GLU A 123 -5.12 5.02 2.67
CA GLU A 123 -4.05 6.04 2.57
C GLU A 123 -2.69 5.51 3.02
N ARG A 124 -2.67 4.63 4.03
CA ARG A 124 -1.43 4.02 4.52
C ARG A 124 -0.92 2.92 3.60
N LEU A 125 -1.82 2.17 2.98
CA LEU A 125 -1.49 1.26 1.90
C LEU A 125 -0.93 2.03 0.70
N ALA A 126 -1.57 3.12 0.28
CA ALA A 126 -1.07 3.99 -0.78
C ALA A 126 0.34 4.53 -0.48
N TRP A 127 0.58 4.97 0.75
CA TRP A 127 1.92 5.39 1.20
C TRP A 127 2.96 4.27 1.07
N TRP A 128 2.64 3.06 1.56
CA TRP A 128 3.57 1.93 1.51
C TRP A 128 3.87 1.51 0.07
N ILE A 129 2.83 1.34 -0.76
CA ILE A 129 2.97 1.01 -2.18
C ILE A 129 3.84 2.06 -2.88
N GLY A 130 3.59 3.35 -2.67
CA GLY A 130 4.37 4.43 -3.27
C GLY A 130 5.85 4.37 -2.90
N HIS A 131 6.18 4.05 -1.65
CA HIS A 131 7.56 3.88 -1.21
C HIS A 131 8.23 2.68 -1.89
N GLN A 132 7.54 1.54 -1.99
CA GLN A 132 8.07 0.35 -2.66
C GLN A 132 8.29 0.58 -4.17
N VAL A 133 7.34 1.23 -4.84
CA VAL A 133 7.47 1.58 -6.26
C VAL A 133 8.62 2.55 -6.49
N ARG A 134 8.78 3.56 -5.62
CA ARG A 134 9.91 4.50 -5.71
C ARG A 134 11.26 3.82 -5.56
N GLU A 135 11.38 2.85 -4.67
CA GLU A 135 12.62 2.07 -4.51
C GLU A 135 12.95 1.27 -5.79
N LYS A 136 11.95 0.64 -6.40
CA LYS A 136 12.12 -0.09 -7.67
C LYS A 136 12.49 0.81 -8.85
N LEU A 137 11.93 2.03 -8.90
CA LEU A 137 12.20 3.01 -9.96
C LEU A 137 13.44 3.87 -9.71
N SER A 138 14.16 3.65 -8.61
CA SER A 138 15.27 4.52 -8.18
C SER A 138 16.44 4.58 -9.17
N ASN A 139 16.56 3.61 -10.09
CA ASN A 139 17.56 3.62 -11.16
C ASN A 139 17.09 4.35 -12.44
N GLU A 140 15.80 4.36 -12.73
CA GLU A 140 15.26 4.89 -14.00
C GLU A 140 14.82 6.36 -13.91
N GLY A 141 14.52 6.85 -12.70
CA GLY A 141 13.95 8.18 -12.48
C GLY A 141 14.87 9.21 -11.82
N ARG A 142 16.18 8.95 -11.74
CA ARG A 142 17.11 9.81 -10.98
C ARG A 142 17.17 11.24 -11.56
N GLY A 143 16.59 12.18 -10.82
CA GLY A 143 16.75 13.63 -11.04
C GLY A 143 15.67 14.32 -11.89
N ARG A 144 14.68 13.59 -12.44
CA ARG A 144 13.63 14.18 -13.30
C ARG A 144 12.24 14.11 -12.71
N ILE A 145 11.85 12.97 -12.14
CA ILE A 145 10.54 12.83 -11.51
C ILE A 145 10.45 13.86 -10.37
N ARG A 146 9.32 14.55 -10.27
CA ARG A 146 9.01 15.51 -9.20
C ARG A 146 8.18 14.87 -8.10
N SER A 147 7.22 14.03 -8.47
CA SER A 147 6.39 13.32 -7.50
C SER A 147 5.81 12.03 -8.06
N LEU A 148 5.53 11.09 -7.15
CA LEU A 148 4.71 9.92 -7.36
C LEU A 148 3.50 9.98 -6.43
N GLU A 149 2.30 9.85 -6.96
CA GLU A 149 1.09 9.69 -6.17
C GLU A 149 0.48 8.31 -6.41
N VAL A 150 0.17 7.60 -5.35
CA VAL A 150 -0.52 6.30 -5.41
C VAL A 150 -1.91 6.46 -4.81
N PHE A 151 -2.88 5.80 -5.41
CA PHE A 151 -4.25 5.73 -4.94
C PHE A 151 -4.66 4.27 -4.75
N VAL A 152 -5.35 3.99 -3.66
CA VAL A 152 -5.92 2.69 -3.31
C VAL A 152 -7.42 2.86 -3.12
N ASP A 153 -8.22 2.14 -3.90
CA ASP A 153 -9.67 2.02 -3.77
C ASP A 153 -10.00 0.81 -2.91
N GLU A 154 -10.77 1.02 -1.84
CA GLU A 154 -11.21 -0.05 -0.95
C GLU A 154 -12.61 -0.58 -1.33
N ASN A 155 -13.42 0.22 -2.03
CA ASN A 155 -14.79 -0.17 -2.40
C ASN A 155 -15.37 0.69 -3.54
N HIS A 156 -14.98 0.38 -4.77
CA HIS A 156 -15.58 0.89 -6.01
C HIS A 156 -15.87 2.40 -6.00
N GLY A 157 -14.85 3.22 -5.77
CA GLY A 157 -14.94 4.67 -5.73
C GLY A 157 -14.53 5.32 -4.39
N GLN A 158 -14.06 4.53 -3.42
CA GLN A 158 -13.60 4.99 -2.12
C GLN A 158 -12.08 4.98 -2.07
N TRP A 159 -11.48 6.07 -2.56
CA TRP A 159 -10.04 6.18 -2.76
C TRP A 159 -9.33 6.86 -1.57
N GLY A 160 -8.32 6.20 -1.02
CA GLY A 160 -7.25 6.82 -0.26
C GLY A 160 -6.04 7.09 -1.16
N SER A 161 -5.29 8.18 -0.94
CA SER A 161 -4.08 8.46 -1.72
C SER A 161 -2.91 8.93 -0.87
N CYS A 162 -1.71 8.80 -1.42
CA CYS A 162 -0.50 9.38 -0.86
C CYS A 162 0.40 9.91 -1.98
N LYS A 163 0.73 11.21 -1.91
CA LYS A 163 1.68 11.87 -2.80
C LYS A 163 3.05 11.95 -2.14
N LEU A 164 4.04 11.34 -2.77
CA LEU A 164 5.44 11.35 -2.36
C LEU A 164 6.22 12.32 -3.25
N PRO A 165 6.94 13.31 -2.67
CA PRO A 165 7.95 14.03 -3.42
C PRO A 165 9.08 13.08 -3.79
N TRP A 166 9.64 13.28 -4.99
CA TRP A 166 10.80 12.54 -5.47
C TRP A 166 12.05 13.33 -5.07
N ALA A 167 12.74 12.87 -4.03
CA ALA A 167 13.94 13.50 -3.48
C ALA A 167 15.14 12.55 -3.65
#